data_AF-A0A0Q7FRH5-F1
#
_entry.id   AF-A0A0Q7FRH5-F1
#
_cell.length_a   1.000
_cell.length_b   1.000
_cell.length_c   1.000
_cell.angle_alpha   90.00
_cell.angle_beta   90.00
_cell.angle_gamma   90.00
#
_symmetry.space_group_name_H-M   'P 1'
#
loop_
_entity.id
_entity.type
_entity.pdbx_description
1 polymer ?
#
loop_
_entity_poly.entity_id
_entity_poly.type
_entity_poly.pdbx_seq_one_letter_code
_entity_poly.pdbx_strand_id
1 'polypeptide(L)'
;MENFINQENLEDIRELIESRIADIPGEAILIGAIGTLLLSTYLHKKGNTQAASLIGKLAIPIAGIGLAKYKDLIKSQIESFQDSAKESLLNTTDSVL
;
A
#
# COMPACT_ATOMS: atom_id res chain seq x y z
N MET A 1 -15.52 -1.09 30.61
CA MET A 1 -14.64 -0.55 29.56
C MET A 1 -15.31 -0.87 28.24
N GLU A 2 -15.62 0.15 27.43
CA GLU A 2 -16.04 -0.09 26.04
C GLU A 2 -14.90 -0.78 25.29
N ASN A 3 -15.25 -1.80 24.49
CA ASN A 3 -14.28 -2.46 23.64
C ASN A 3 -13.87 -1.50 22.53
N PHE A 4 -12.65 -0.97 22.63
CA PHE A 4 -12.04 -0.17 21.57
C PHE A 4 -11.97 -0.93 20.23
N ILE A 5 -11.94 -2.26 20.28
CA ILE A 5 -12.03 -3.13 19.11
C ILE A 5 -13.50 -3.51 18.90
N ASN A 6 -14.23 -2.64 18.22
CA ASN A 6 -15.52 -2.94 17.60
C ASN A 6 -15.41 -2.63 16.09
N GLN A 7 -16.39 -3.07 15.30
CA GLN A 7 -16.31 -2.97 13.84
C GLN A 7 -16.29 -1.51 13.35
N GLU A 8 -17.01 -0.62 14.03
CA GLU A 8 -17.08 0.81 13.74
C GLU A 8 -15.72 1.49 13.95
N ASN A 9 -15.12 1.31 15.13
CA ASN A 9 -13.80 1.85 15.44
C ASN A 9 -12.71 1.31 14.51
N LEU A 10 -12.82 0.06 14.06
CA LEU A 10 -11.88 -0.53 13.10
C LEU A 10 -12.02 0.09 11.71
N GLU A 11 -13.24 0.43 11.29
CA GLU A 11 -13.50 1.12 10.03
C GLU A 11 -12.95 2.56 10.09
N ASP A 12 -13.20 3.29 11.18
CA ASP A 12 -12.66 4.63 11.40
C ASP A 12 -11.12 4.64 11.36
N ILE A 13 -10.49 3.65 11.99
CA ILE A 13 -9.03 3.47 11.93
C ILE A 13 -8.58 3.19 10.50
N ARG A 14 -9.31 2.38 9.73
CA ARG A 14 -8.99 2.10 8.33
C ARG A 14 -9.07 3.38 7.50
N GLU A 15 -10.18 4.12 7.56
CA GLU A 15 -10.36 5.38 6.83
C GLU A 15 -9.30 6.42 7.20
N LEU A 16 -8.96 6.51 8.49
CA LEU A 16 -7.89 7.39 8.95
C LEU A 16 -6.54 6.98 8.36
N ILE A 17 -6.21 5.69 8.32
CA ILE A 17 -4.96 5.20 7.74
C ILE A 17 -4.96 5.47 6.23
N GLU A 18 -6.02 5.09 5.52
CA GLU A 18 -6.18 5.25 4.07
C GLU A 18 -6.06 6.71 3.66
N SER A 19 -6.73 7.63 4.37
CA SER A 19 -6.63 9.08 4.10
C SER A 19 -5.23 9.63 4.31
N ARG A 20 -4.47 9.11 5.30
CA ARG A 20 -3.09 9.55 5.55
C ARG A 20 -2.08 9.06 4.52
N ILE A 21 -2.38 7.95 3.85
CA ILE A 21 -1.49 7.33 2.87
C ILE A 21 -2.00 7.47 1.43
N ALA A 22 -3.13 8.14 1.21
CA ALA A 22 -3.79 8.29 -0.09
C ALA A 22 -2.85 8.81 -1.17
N ASP A 23 -1.99 9.78 -0.84
CA ASP A 23 -1.05 10.40 -1.78
C ASP A 23 0.33 9.73 -1.82
N ILE A 24 0.56 8.69 -1.01
CA ILE A 24 1.86 8.01 -0.92
C ILE A 24 1.89 6.83 -1.89
N PRO A 25 2.75 6.81 -2.93
CA PRO A 25 2.81 5.70 -3.87
C PRO A 25 3.13 4.37 -3.15
N GLY A 26 2.57 3.26 -3.64
CA GLY A 26 2.69 1.94 -2.99
C GLY A 26 4.15 1.50 -2.82
N GLU A 27 5.00 1.83 -3.80
CA GLU A 27 6.45 1.59 -3.80
C GLU A 27 7.13 2.29 -2.63
N ALA A 28 6.74 3.53 -2.31
CA ALA A 28 7.29 4.27 -1.17
C ALA A 28 6.89 3.64 0.17
N ILE A 29 5.66 3.10 0.27
CA ILE A 29 5.21 2.35 1.47
C ILE A 29 6.04 1.06 1.61
N LEU A 30 6.30 0.35 0.52
CA LEU A 30 7.14 -0.85 0.51
C LEU A 30 8.59 -0.55 0.93
N ILE A 31 9.16 0.56 0.46
CA ILE A 31 10.47 1.04 0.94
C ILE A 31 10.41 1.34 2.45
N GLY A 32 9.31 1.91 2.94
CA GLY A 32 9.07 2.11 4.37
C GLY A 32 9.08 0.79 5.18
N ALA A 33 8.52 -0.29 4.63
CA ALA A 33 8.58 -1.62 5.25
C ALA A 33 10.02 -2.14 5.34
N ILE A 34 10.81 -1.97 4.27
CA ILE A 34 12.24 -2.33 4.27
C ILE A 34 13.01 -1.51 5.31
N GLY A 35 12.79 -0.18 5.34
CA GLY A 35 13.40 0.71 6.32
C GLY A 35 13.07 0.31 7.76
N THR A 36 11.83 -0.14 8.00
CA THR A 36 11.37 -0.65 9.30
C THR A 36 12.13 -1.91 9.72
N LEU A 37 12.36 -2.86 8.80
CA LEU A 37 13.17 -4.06 9.06
C LEU A 37 14.64 -3.72 9.36
N LEU A 38 15.22 -2.80 8.59
CA LEU A 38 16.60 -2.34 8.80
C LEU A 38 16.75 -1.64 10.16
N LEU A 39 15.79 -0.79 10.53
CA LEU A 39 15.75 -0.13 11.84
C LEU A 39 15.61 -1.14 12.98
N SER A 40 14.71 -2.11 12.84
CA SER A 40 14.56 -3.20 13.82
C SER A 40 15.88 -3.95 14.02
N THR A 41 16.57 -4.29 12.93
CA THR A 41 17.88 -4.97 12.96
C THR A 41 18.93 -4.13 13.68
N TYR A 42 18.99 -2.83 13.39
CA TYR A 42 19.90 -1.90 14.05
C TYR A 42 19.63 -1.80 15.56
N LEU A 43 18.36 -1.64 15.95
CA LEU A 43 17.95 -1.58 17.35
C LEU A 43 18.30 -2.86 18.11
N HIS A 44 18.11 -4.02 17.48
CA HIS A 44 18.49 -5.31 18.04
C HIS A 44 19.99 -5.38 18.30
N LYS A 45 20.82 -4.98 17.32
CA LYS A 45 22.28 -4.93 17.44
C LYS A 45 22.75 -3.98 18.56
N LYS A 46 21.99 -2.92 18.85
CA LYS A 46 22.27 -1.96 19.93
C LYS A 46 21.78 -2.43 21.31
N GLY A 47 21.20 -3.63 21.41
CA GLY A 47 20.67 -4.19 22.66
C GLY A 47 19.26 -3.72 23.01
N ASN A 48 18.61 -2.94 22.14
CA ASN A 48 17.24 -2.46 22.36
C ASN A 48 16.21 -3.48 21.82
N THR A 49 16.16 -4.64 22.45
CA THR A 49 15.42 -5.81 21.97
C THR A 49 13.90 -5.63 21.94
N GLN A 50 13.33 -4.91 22.91
CA GLN A 50 11.89 -4.62 22.96
C GLN A 50 11.46 -3.71 21.81
N ALA A 51 12.18 -2.59 21.60
CA ALA A 51 11.91 -1.69 20.50
C ALA A 51 12.13 -2.37 19.14
N ALA A 52 13.19 -3.17 19.01
CA ALA A 52 13.43 -3.95 17.81
C ALA A 52 12.26 -4.89 17.48
N SER A 53 11.71 -5.59 18.47
CA SER A 53 10.57 -6.49 18.29
C SER A 53 9.30 -5.72 17.88
N LEU A 54 9.00 -4.60 18.55
CA LEU A 54 7.84 -3.76 18.23
C LEU A 54 7.92 -3.25 16.79
N ILE A 55 9.04 -2.61 16.43
CA ILE A 55 9.27 -2.04 15.10
C ILE A 55 9.26 -3.14 14.04
N GLY A 56 9.94 -4.27 14.29
CA GLY A 56 9.98 -5.39 13.35
C GLY A 56 8.60 -5.96 13.03
N LYS A 57 7.71 -6.03 14.01
CA LYS A 57 6.32 -6.49 13.81
C LYS A 57 5.50 -5.55 12.93
N LEU A 58 5.83 -4.25 12.89
CA LEU A 58 5.16 -3.27 12.03
C LEU A 58 5.52 -3.45 10.55
N ALA A 59 6.66 -4.07 10.23
CA ALA A 59 7.06 -4.24 8.84
C ALA A 59 6.06 -5.07 8.02
N ILE A 60 5.43 -6.07 8.63
CA ILE A 60 4.44 -6.94 7.97
C ILE A 60 3.18 -6.16 7.55
N PRO A 61 2.45 -5.47 8.45
CA PRO A 61 1.28 -4.69 8.05
C PRO A 61 1.64 -3.55 7.09
N ILE A 62 2.79 -2.88 7.26
CA ILE A 62 3.24 -1.84 6.31
C ILE A 62 3.45 -2.43 4.91
N ALA A 63 4.11 -3.59 4.81
CA ALA A 63 4.29 -4.29 3.54
C ALA A 63 2.95 -4.70 2.91
N GLY A 64 2.00 -5.21 3.72
CA GLY A 64 0.66 -5.57 3.25
C GLY A 64 -0.08 -4.40 2.62
N ILE A 65 -0.05 -3.24 3.28
CA ILE A 65 -0.64 -1.99 2.77
C ILE A 65 0.05 -1.57 1.46
N GLY A 66 1.38 -1.57 1.43
CA GLY A 66 2.16 -1.20 0.23
C GLY A 66 1.85 -2.11 -0.97
N LEU A 67 1.75 -3.43 -0.74
CA LEU A 67 1.40 -4.40 -1.78
C LEU A 67 -0.02 -4.23 -2.31
N ALA A 68 -1.00 -3.99 -1.43
CA ALA A 68 -2.38 -3.75 -1.83
C ALA A 68 -2.45 -2.54 -2.78
N LYS A 69 -1.84 -1.42 -2.38
CA LYS A 69 -1.82 -0.20 -3.18
C LYS A 69 -1.04 -0.34 -4.48
N TYR A 70 0.10 -1.04 -4.45
CA TYR A 70 0.89 -1.30 -5.65
C TYR A 70 0.15 -2.16 -6.67
N LYS A 71 -0.64 -3.14 -6.21
CA LYS A 71 -1.50 -3.95 -7.07
C LYS A 71 -2.58 -3.11 -7.78
N ASP A 72 -3.17 -2.15 -7.08
CA ASP A 72 -4.17 -1.25 -7.67
C ASP A 72 -3.56 -0.36 -8.75
N LEU A 73 -2.33 0.12 -8.54
CA LEU A 73 -1.57 0.85 -9.56
C LEU A 73 -1.30 0.00 -10.80
N ILE A 74 -0.86 -1.26 -10.64
CA ILE A 74 -0.66 -2.19 -11.76
C ILE A 74 -1.96 -2.43 -12.50
N LYS A 75 -3.06 -2.65 -11.77
CA LYS A 75 -4.37 -2.90 -12.37
C LYS A 75 -4.86 -1.70 -13.18
N SER A 76 -4.74 -0.49 -12.61
CA SER A 76 -5.10 0.75 -13.30
C SER A 76 -4.26 1.00 -14.55
N GLN A 77 -2.96 0.70 -14.53
CA GLN A 77 -2.13 0.77 -15.72
C GLN A 77 -2.60 -0.20 -16.81
N ILE A 78 -2.86 -1.46 -16.45
CA ILE A 78 -3.35 -2.47 -17.40
C ILE A 78 -4.67 -2.04 -18.03
N GLU A 79 -5.62 -1.52 -17.24
CA GLU A 79 -6.90 -0.99 -17.72
C GLU A 79 -6.68 0.19 -18.68
N SER A 80 -5.79 1.15 -18.33
CA SER A 80 -5.49 2.30 -19.19
C SER A 80 -4.90 1.90 -20.56
N PHE A 81 -4.07 0.85 -20.59
CA PHE A 81 -3.52 0.31 -21.83
C PHE A 81 -4.60 -0.39 -22.67
N GLN A 82 -5.52 -1.11 -22.03
CA GLN A 82 -6.64 -1.77 -22.73
C GLN A 82 -7.60 -0.75 -23.34
N ASP A 83 -7.94 0.31 -22.62
CA ASP A 83 -8.83 1.36 -23.11
C ASP A 83 -8.21 2.12 -24.28
N SER A 84 -6.92 2.49 -24.16
CA SER A 84 -6.17 3.12 -25.25
C SER A 84 -6.10 2.23 -26.50
N ALA A 85 -5.95 0.91 -26.33
CA ALA A 85 -5.95 -0.03 -27.43
C ALA A 85 -7.34 -0.16 -28.09
N LYS A 86 -8.42 -0.12 -27.30
CA LYS A 86 -9.80 -0.18 -27.78
C LYS A 86 -10.18 1.06 -28.58
N GLU A 87 -9.80 2.25 -28.10
CA GLU A 87 -10.09 3.53 -28.74
C GLU A 87 -9.33 3.67 -30.07
N SER A 88 -8.08 3.21 -30.13
CA SER A 88 -7.30 3.14 -31.37
C SER A 88 -7.96 2.25 -32.44
N LEU A 89 -8.48 1.09 -32.03
CA LEU A 89 -9.16 0.16 -32.94
C LEU A 89 -10.50 0.70 -33.47
N LEU A 90 -11.29 1.39 -32.62
CA LEU A 90 -12.54 2.05 -33.01
C LEU A 90 -12.31 3.17 -34.04
N ASN A 91 -11.30 4.01 -33.82
CA ASN A 91 -10.96 5.12 -34.73
C ASN A 91 -10.45 4.62 -36.09
N THR A 92 -9.81 3.45 -36.17
CA THR A 92 -9.42 2.87 -37.46
C THR A 92 -10.60 2.31 -38.26
N THR A 93 -11.65 1.79 -37.61
CA THR A 93 -12.85 1.28 -38.30
C THR A 93 -13.77 2.37 -38.84
N ASP A 94 -13.85 3.53 -38.17
CA ASP A 94 -14.66 4.67 -38.64
C ASP A 94 -14.00 5.45 -39.80
N SER A 95 -12.68 5.28 -40.02
CA SER A 95 -11.95 5.93 -41.11
C SER A 95 -12.07 5.20 -42.48
N VAL A 96 -12.72 4.03 -42.51
CA VAL A 96 -12.82 3.15 -43.70
C VAL A 96 -14.24 3.11 -44.29
N LEU A 97 -15.20 3.83 -43.70
CA LEU A 97 -16.55 4.07 -44.24
C LEU A 97 -16.68 5.50 -44.77
#